data_AF-A0A9W6DI29-F1
#
_entry.id   AF-A0A9W6DI29-F1
#
_cell.length_a   1.000
_cell.length_b   1.000
_cell.length_c   1.000
_cell.angle_alpha   90.00
_cell.angle_beta   90.00
_cell.angle_gamma   90.00
#
_symmetry.space_group_name_H-M   'P 1'
#
loop_
_entity.id
_entity.type
_entity.pdbx_description
1 polymer ?
#
loop_
_entity_poly.entity_id
_entity_poly.type
_entity_poly.pdbx_seq_one_letter_code
_entity_poly.pdbx_strand_id
1 'polypeptide(L)' 'MPKNKKGSYTDIVINKEVYGRVLRTREGVKPIFISCGNYIDLETCTEIVLNLINNISRIPIPTRLADLETHISRRALS' A
#
# COMPACT_ATOMS: atom_id res chain seq x y z
N MET A 1 11.94 1.07 9.21
CA MET A 1 11.98 0.56 7.82
C MET A 1 11.86 -0.96 7.87
N PRO A 2 10.90 -1.59 7.17
CA PRO A 2 10.71 -3.04 7.22
C PRO A 2 11.83 -3.80 6.53
N LYS A 3 12.02 -5.08 6.90
CA LYS A 3 12.94 -6.00 6.21
C LYS A 3 12.66 -6.02 4.70
N ASN A 4 13.69 -6.33 3.91
CA ASN A 4 13.55 -6.47 2.46
C ASN A 4 12.96 -7.85 2.09
N LYS A 5 11.78 -8.15 2.62
CA LYS A 5 11.04 -9.39 2.36
C LYS A 5 9.56 -9.06 2.19
N LYS A 6 8.89 -9.61 1.16
CA LYS A 6 7.45 -9.38 0.95
C LYS A 6 6.65 -9.70 2.22
N GLY A 7 5.71 -8.83 2.57
CA GLY A 7 4.88 -8.93 3.78
C GLY A 7 5.53 -8.37 5.05
N SER A 8 6.82 -8.04 5.04
CA SER A 8 7.45 -7.41 6.20
C SER A 8 6.89 -6.00 6.42
N TYR A 9 6.63 -5.65 7.68
CA TYR A 9 6.20 -4.30 8.05
C TYR A 9 6.88 -3.79 9.32
N THR A 10 6.77 -2.48 9.53
CA THR A 10 7.02 -1.83 10.82
C THR A 10 5.84 -0.91 11.11
N ASP A 11 5.35 -0.90 12.33
CA ASP A 11 4.25 -0.03 12.73
C ASP A 11 4.68 1.45 12.74
N ILE A 12 3.73 2.32 12.40
CA ILE A 12 3.85 3.76 12.50
C ILE A 12 3.21 4.15 13.83
N VAL A 13 4.05 4.51 14.82
CA VAL A 13 3.60 4.81 16.18
C VAL A 13 3.69 6.31 16.44
N ILE A 14 2.58 6.93 16.86
CA ILE A 14 2.50 8.34 17.24
C ILE A 14 1.80 8.39 18.60
N ASN A 15 2.41 9.06 19.60
CA ASN A 15 1.85 9.18 20.94
C ASN A 15 1.45 7.83 21.59
N LYS A 16 2.23 6.77 21.32
CA LYS A 16 1.99 5.37 21.77
C LYS A 16 0.79 4.68 21.12
N GLU A 17 0.19 5.28 20.10
CA GLU A 17 -0.88 4.68 19.29
C GLU A 17 -0.36 4.27 17.91
N VAL A 18 -0.88 3.17 17.37
CA VAL A 18 -0.51 2.63 16.06
C VAL A 18 -1.43 3.23 14.99
N TYR A 19 -0.87 4.07 14.12
CA TYR A 19 -1.60 4.77 13.06
C TYR A 19 -1.68 3.95 11.76
N GLY A 20 -0.77 3.00 11.59
CA GLY A 20 -0.63 2.26 10.35
C GLY A 20 0.69 1.49 10.26
N ARG A 21 1.05 1.08 9.05
CA ARG A 21 2.24 0.27 8.78
C ARG A 21 3.02 0.78 7.57
N VAL A 22 4.35 0.72 7.69
CA VAL A 22 5.25 0.77 6.54
C VAL A 22 5.39 -0.66 6.01
N LEU A 23 4.70 -0.99 4.92
CA LEU A 23 4.55 -2.34 4.39
C LEU A 23 5.43 -2.59 3.16
N ARG A 24 6.22 -3.67 3.19
CA ARG A 24 6.97 -4.19 2.05
C ARG A 24 6.08 -5.07 1.17
N THR A 25 5.48 -4.51 0.13
CA THR A 25 4.66 -5.26 -0.83
C THR A 25 5.48 -6.02 -1.88
N ARG A 26 6.69 -5.52 -2.18
CA ARG A 26 7.65 -6.15 -3.10
C ARG A 26 9.08 -5.92 -2.63
N GLU A 27 9.94 -6.90 -2.87
CA GLU A 27 11.36 -6.85 -2.52
C GLU A 27 12.14 -5.94 -3.47
N GLY A 28 13.21 -5.34 -2.97
CA GLY A 28 14.11 -4.48 -3.74
C GLY A 28 13.54 -3.11 -4.13
N VAL A 29 12.29 -2.81 -3.74
CA VAL A 29 11.62 -1.53 -4.02
C VAL A 29 11.18 -0.82 -2.75
N LYS A 30 10.98 0.50 -2.81
CA LYS A 30 10.48 1.29 -1.67
C LYS A 30 9.15 0.72 -1.14
N PRO A 31 8.96 0.61 0.19
CA PRO A 31 7.69 0.15 0.76
C PRO A 31 6.56 1.16 0.50
N ILE A 32 5.34 0.77 0.85
CA ILE A 32 4.18 1.65 0.89
C ILE A 32 3.76 1.91 2.33
N PHE A 33 2.95 2.94 2.54
CA PHE A 33 2.36 3.26 3.83
C PHE A 33 0.89 2.92 3.76
N ILE A 34 0.40 2.19 4.75
CA ILE A 34 -1.00 1.81 4.88
C ILE A 34 -1.51 2.23 6.24
N SER A 35 -2.78 2.59 6.29
CA SER A 35 -3.53 2.86 7.51
C SER A 35 -4.95 2.33 7.32
N CYS A 36 -5.66 2.12 8.42
CA CYS A 36 -7.07 1.83 8.35
C CYS A 36 -7.84 3.01 7.74
N GLY A 37 -8.89 2.71 6.99
CA GLY A 37 -9.94 3.65 6.66
C GLY A 37 -10.97 3.68 7.79
N ASN A 38 -12.20 3.28 7.49
CA ASN A 38 -13.27 3.10 8.47
C ASN A 38 -13.74 1.63 8.50
N TYR A 39 -14.24 1.17 9.64
CA TYR A 39 -14.78 -0.19 9.85
C TYR A 39 -13.85 -1.34 9.46
N ILE A 40 -12.54 -1.17 9.63
CA ILE A 40 -11.53 -2.20 9.34
C ILE A 40 -10.36 -2.08 10.32
N ASP A 41 -9.85 -3.21 10.80
CA ASP A 41 -8.64 -3.26 11.62
C ASP A 41 -7.36 -3.31 10.75
N LEU A 42 -6.22 -3.05 11.38
CA LEU A 42 -4.94 -2.90 10.67
C LEU A 42 -4.37 -4.24 10.18
N GLU A 43 -4.78 -5.37 10.77
CA GLU A 43 -4.35 -6.69 10.30
C GLU A 43 -5.10 -7.05 9.02
N THR A 44 -6.43 -6.95 9.06
CA THR A 44 -7.31 -7.16 7.91
C THR A 44 -6.93 -6.22 6.74
N CYS A 45 -6.63 -4.95 7.02
CA CYS A 45 -6.14 -4.01 6.02
C CYS A 45 -4.84 -4.50 5.34
N THR A 46 -3.86 -4.94 6.13
CA THR A 46 -2.58 -5.48 5.60
C THR A 46 -2.81 -6.70 4.71
N GLU A 47 -3.66 -7.64 5.14
CA GLU A 47 -3.97 -8.85 4.37
C GLU A 47 -4.62 -8.52 3.02
N ILE A 48 -5.64 -7.65 3.03
CA ILE A 48 -6.31 -7.19 1.80
C ILE A 48 -5.29 -6.56 0.86
N VAL A 49 -4.44 -5.66 1.37
CA VAL A 49 -3.39 -5.02 0.57
C VAL A 49 -2.45 -6.05 -0.04
N LEU A 50 -1.96 -7.02 0.73
CA LEU A 50 -1.04 -8.05 0.22
C LEU A 50 -1.68 -8.96 -0.84
N ASN A 51 -2.97 -9.26 -0.71
CA ASN A 51 -3.75 -10.03 -1.69
C ASN A 51 -4.02 -9.25 -2.98
N LEU A 52 -4.01 -7.91 -2.92
CA LEU A 52 -4.19 -7.02 -4.08
C LEU A 52 -2.88 -6.58 -4.73
N ILE A 53 -1.74 -7.18 -4.35
CA ILE A 53 -0.44 -6.92 -4.98
C ILE A 53 -0.09 -8.03 -5.97
N ASN A 54 0.34 -7.62 -7.17
CA ASN A 54 0.92 -8.52 -8.17
C ASN A 54 2.44 -8.26 -8.36
N ASN A 55 3.09 -9.02 -9.24
CA ASN A 55 4.54 -8.92 -9.45
C ASN A 55 4.98 -7.71 -10.30
N ILE A 56 4.03 -6.91 -10.79
CA ILE A 56 4.29 -5.82 -11.73
C ILE A 56 4.60 -4.52 -10.98
N SER A 57 3.90 -4.25 -9.88
CA SER A 57 4.01 -3.00 -9.12
C SER A 57 4.05 -3.23 -7.62
N ARG A 58 4.60 -2.25 -6.90
CA ARG A 58 4.50 -2.16 -5.43
C ARG A 58 3.17 -1.58 -4.94
N ILE A 59 2.38 -1.00 -5.85
CA ILE A 59 1.09 -0.36 -5.58
C ILE A 59 -0.03 -1.39 -5.82
N PRO A 60 -1.05 -1.48 -4.94
CA PRO A 60 -2.20 -2.39 -5.12
C PRO A 60 -2.88 -2.23 -6.48
N ILE A 61 -3.41 -3.33 -7.02
CA ILE A 61 -4.07 -3.36 -8.33
C ILE A 61 -5.14 -2.26 -8.46
N PRO A 62 -6.05 -2.03 -7.49
CA PRO A 62 -7.10 -1.03 -7.66
C PRO A 62 -6.55 0.40 -7.81
N THR A 63 -5.63 0.81 -6.93
CA THR A 63 -5.06 2.16 -6.95
C THR A 63 -4.11 2.36 -8.12
N ARG A 64 -3.37 1.32 -8.55
CA ARG A 64 -2.54 1.37 -9.76
C ARG A 64 -3.39 1.57 -11.02
N LEU A 65 -4.51 0.85 -11.15
CA LEU A 65 -5.39 0.99 -12.31
C LEU A 65 -6.07 2.36 -12.34
N ALA A 66 -6.56 2.83 -11.18
CA ALA A 66 -7.12 4.17 -11.05
C ALA A 66 -6.11 5.26 -11.44
N ASP A 67 -4.87 5.18 -10.95
CA ASP A 67 -3.80 6.13 -11.28
C ASP A 67 -3.51 6.19 -12.79
N LEU A 68 -3.38 5.01 -13.44
CA LEU A 68 -3.19 4.92 -14.89
C LEU A 68 -4.35 5.57 -15.66
N GLU A 69 -5.60 5.32 -15.24
CA GLU A 69 -6.78 5.90 -15.89
C GLU A 69 -6.80 7.42 -15.74
N THR A 70 -6.44 7.97 -14.58
CA THR A 70 -6.39 9.42 -14.40
C THR A 70 -5.38 10.09 -15.34
N HIS A 71 -4.25 9.42 -15.65
CA HIS A 71 -3.27 9.93 -16.60
C HIS A 71 -3.79 9.90 -18.05
N ILE A 72 -4.51 8.85 -18.43
CA ILE A 72 -5.13 8.73 -19.77
C ILE A 72 -6.18 9.84 -19.94
N SER A 73 -7.11 9.94 -18.99
CA SER A 73 -8.18 10.94 -19.01
C SER A 73 -7.64 12.38 -19.05
N ARG A 74 -6.60 12.68 -18.27
CA ARG A 74 -5.96 14.02 -18.27
C ARG A 74 -5.37 14.39 -19.63
N ARG A 75 -4.75 13.44 -20.33
CA ARG A 75 -4.16 13.67 -21.66
C ARG A 75 -5.21 13.84 -22.76
N ALA A 76 -6.39 13.24 -22.59
CA ALA A 76 -7.49 13.39 -23.54
C ALA A 76 -8.20 14.75 -23.42
N LEU A 77 -8.09 15.42 -22.26
CA LEU A 77 -8.69 16.72 -21.97
C LEU A 77 -7.74 17.90 -22.20
N SER A 78 -6.45 17.64 -22.46
CA SER A 78 -5.42 18.64 -22.78
C SER A 78 -5.26 18.80 -24.28
#